data_AF-A0A7J8PF36-F1
#
_entry.id   AF-A0A7J8PF36-F1
#
_cell.length_a   1.000
_cell.length_b   1.000
_cell.length_c   1.000
_cell.angle_alpha   90.00
_cell.angle_beta   90.00
_cell.angle_gamma   90.00
#
_symmetry.space_group_name_H-M   'P 1'
#
loop_
_entity.id
_entity.type
_entity.pdbx_description
1 polymer ?
#
loop_
_entity_poly.entity_id
_entity_poly.type
_entity_poly.pdbx_seq_one_letter_code
_entity_poly.pdbx_strand_id
1 'polypeptide(L)'
;MVISGAAPAGILDILQPANLTQGMILKVRNIHLFCNNGDFVDQEVLTKQWYTDVLARIRINAFRIELAAGVYEDLLSLASASIEAEAAVGNAIYMLPSFYNHDCDPNTHIVWIENADAKLKALRDIDEGEELQICYIDASMSYDARESLLSQGFGFKCNCLRCMSGD
;
A
#
# COMPACT_ATOMS: atom_id res chain seq x y z
N MET A 1 -0.21 -14.24 -0.29
CA MET A 1 -1.61 -14.42 -0.71
C MET A 1 -1.97 -13.21 -1.55
N VAL A 2 -1.99 -13.35 -2.87
CA VAL A 2 -2.39 -12.27 -3.79
C VAL A 2 -3.90 -12.35 -3.93
N ILE A 3 -4.63 -11.34 -3.45
CA ILE A 3 -6.06 -11.21 -3.73
C ILE A 3 -6.17 -10.35 -4.98
N SER A 4 -6.27 -11.01 -6.15
CA SER A 4 -6.47 -10.37 -7.44
C SER A 4 -7.96 -10.17 -7.70
N GLY A 5 -8.36 -8.96 -8.09
CA GLY A 5 -9.73 -8.62 -8.43
C GLY A 5 -9.83 -7.17 -8.85
N ALA A 6 -10.31 -6.92 -10.07
CA ALA A 6 -10.56 -5.57 -10.56
C ALA A 6 -11.75 -4.96 -9.79
N ALA A 7 -11.47 -4.04 -8.88
CA ALA A 7 -12.49 -3.20 -8.28
C ALA A 7 -12.38 -1.77 -8.84
N PRO A 8 -13.51 -1.10 -9.13
CA PRO A 8 -13.52 0.30 -9.55
C PRO A 8 -12.71 1.19 -8.58
N ALA A 9 -12.03 2.21 -9.11
CA ALA A 9 -11.17 3.11 -8.33
C ALA A 9 -11.88 3.76 -7.12
N GLY A 10 -13.21 3.87 -7.13
CA GLY A 10 -14.02 4.39 -6.01
C GLY A 10 -14.45 3.36 -4.95
N ILE A 11 -14.08 2.07 -5.09
CA ILE A 11 -14.50 0.99 -4.16
C ILE A 11 -13.34 0.51 -3.27
N LEU A 12 -12.09 0.66 -3.72
CA LEU A 12 -10.91 0.31 -2.95
C LEU A 12 -10.32 1.55 -2.29
N ASP A 13 -10.99 2.00 -1.23
CA ASP A 13 -10.32 2.81 -0.23
C ASP A 13 -9.29 1.88 0.48
N ILE A 14 -8.06 1.86 -0.03
CA ILE A 14 -6.92 1.19 0.61
C ILE A 14 -6.72 1.78 2.02
N LEU A 15 -7.18 3.02 2.23
CA LEU A 15 -7.41 3.52 3.56
C LEU A 15 -8.60 2.75 4.11
N GLN A 16 -8.30 1.72 4.91
CA GLN A 16 -9.26 1.37 5.94
C GLN A 16 -9.68 2.67 6.63
N PRO A 17 -10.99 2.87 6.88
CA PRO A 17 -11.44 4.12 7.44
C PRO A 17 -10.67 4.34 8.74
N ALA A 18 -10.13 5.55 8.90
CA ALA A 18 -9.36 5.94 10.08
C ALA A 18 -10.12 5.66 11.39
N ASN A 19 -11.46 5.54 11.30
CA ASN A 19 -12.35 5.11 12.36
C ASN A 19 -13.25 3.95 11.90
N LEU A 20 -13.28 2.85 12.67
CA LEU A 20 -14.22 1.76 12.44
C LEU A 20 -15.63 2.19 12.85
N THR A 21 -16.59 2.10 11.94
CA THR A 21 -18.00 2.36 12.27
C THR A 21 -18.58 1.26 13.16
N GLN A 22 -19.64 1.57 13.92
CA GLN A 22 -20.31 0.59 14.78
C GLN A 22 -20.79 -0.65 14.01
N GLY A 23 -21.23 -0.49 12.75
CA GLY A 23 -21.63 -1.59 11.88
C GLY A 23 -20.46 -2.49 11.46
N MET A 24 -19.27 -1.92 11.26
CA MET A 24 -18.04 -2.69 10.98
C MET A 24 -17.59 -3.46 12.22
N ILE A 25 -17.63 -2.82 13.40
CA ILE A 25 -17.28 -3.46 14.68
C ILE A 25 -18.21 -4.65 14.99
N LEU A 26 -19.50 -4.55 14.68
CA LEU A 26 -20.47 -5.64 14.87
C LEU A 26 -20.17 -6.85 13.97
N LYS A 27 -19.72 -6.63 12.72
CA LYS A 27 -19.32 -7.72 11.82
C LYS A 27 -18.06 -8.45 12.32
N VAL A 28 -17.12 -7.73 12.92
CA VAL A 28 -15.91 -8.31 13.53
C VAL A 28 -16.25 -9.16 14.75
N ARG A 29 -17.21 -8.73 15.58
CA ARG A 29 -17.68 -9.53 16.72
C ARG A 29 -18.20 -10.91 16.33
N ASN A 30 -18.79 -11.05 15.14
CA ASN A 30 -19.27 -12.33 14.63
C ASN A 30 -18.15 -13.30 14.21
N ILE A 31 -16.91 -12.84 14.02
CA ILE A 31 -15.76 -13.72 13.76
C ILE A 31 -15.49 -14.63 14.96
N HIS A 32 -15.70 -14.11 16.18
CA HIS A 32 -15.57 -14.89 17.42
C HIS A 32 -16.57 -16.06 17.49
N LEU A 33 -17.68 -15.99 16.74
CA LEU A 33 -18.71 -17.05 16.70
C LEU A 33 -18.34 -18.22 15.76
N PHE A 34 -17.53 -17.98 14.73
CA PHE A 34 -17.12 -19.01 13.76
C PHE A 34 -16.12 -20.02 14.34
N CYS A 35 -15.41 -19.65 15.42
CA CYS A 35 -14.45 -20.53 16.09
C CYS A 35 -15.09 -21.55 17.05
N ASN A 36 -16.40 -21.47 17.32
CA ASN A 36 -17.08 -22.32 18.31
C ASN A 36 -17.66 -23.65 17.75
N ASN A 37 -17.48 -23.95 16.46
CA ASN A 37 -18.05 -25.16 15.82
C ASN A 37 -17.03 -26.28 15.54
N GLY A 38 -15.82 -26.23 16.09
CA GLY A 38 -14.83 -27.31 15.96
C GLY A 38 -13.87 -27.33 17.13
N ASP A 39 -13.45 -28.53 17.55
CA ASP A 39 -12.57 -28.84 18.69
C ASP A 39 -11.21 -28.12 18.67
N PHE A 40 -11.20 -26.80 18.87
CA PHE A 40 -10.00 -26.01 19.09
C PHE A 40 -10.03 -25.43 20.51
N VAL A 41 -9.22 -26.06 21.36
CA VAL A 41 -8.90 -25.68 22.74
C VAL A 41 -8.43 -24.21 22.77
N ASP A 42 -9.05 -23.40 23.63
CA ASP A 42 -8.68 -22.04 24.05
C ASP A 42 -8.12 -21.09 22.96
N GLN A 43 -9.00 -20.51 22.13
CA GLN A 43 -8.64 -19.36 21.29
C GLN A 43 -8.91 -18.01 21.98
N GLU A 44 -8.15 -17.70 23.03
CA GLU A 44 -7.97 -16.31 23.49
C GLU A 44 -7.21 -15.43 22.47
N VAL A 45 -6.78 -15.99 21.34
CA VAL A 45 -5.91 -15.33 20.35
C VAL A 45 -6.66 -14.34 19.45
N LEU A 46 -7.92 -14.58 19.13
CA LEU A 46 -8.70 -13.77 18.18
C LEU A 46 -9.55 -12.70 18.88
N THR A 47 -8.88 -11.81 19.62
CA THR A 47 -9.51 -10.68 20.29
C THR A 47 -9.79 -9.52 19.32
N LYS A 48 -10.66 -8.57 19.73
CA LYS A 48 -10.83 -7.31 19.00
C LYS A 48 -9.49 -6.57 18.84
N GLN A 49 -8.64 -6.61 19.86
CA GLN A 49 -7.32 -5.98 19.82
C GLN A 49 -6.45 -6.63 18.75
N TRP A 50 -6.35 -7.97 18.75
CA TRP A 50 -5.60 -8.71 17.74
C TRP A 50 -6.05 -8.35 16.31
N TYR A 51 -7.37 -8.31 16.08
CA TYR A 51 -7.93 -7.95 14.78
C TYR A 51 -7.57 -6.53 14.36
N THR A 52 -7.71 -5.56 15.27
CA THR A 52 -7.32 -4.16 15.03
C THR A 52 -5.83 -4.06 14.72
N ASP A 53 -4.97 -4.76 15.46
CA ASP A 53 -3.54 -4.73 15.24
C ASP A 53 -3.16 -5.35 13.90
N VAL A 54 -3.77 -6.47 13.51
CA VAL A 54 -3.52 -7.12 12.21
C VAL A 54 -3.92 -6.18 11.08
N LEU A 55 -5.10 -5.58 11.17
CA LEU A 55 -5.59 -4.65 10.17
C LEU A 55 -4.74 -3.39 10.06
N ALA A 56 -4.28 -2.82 11.19
CA ALA A 56 -3.38 -1.68 11.18
C ALA A 56 -2.06 -2.00 10.46
N ARG A 57 -1.48 -3.19 10.72
CA ARG A 57 -0.27 -3.67 10.05
C ARG A 57 -0.50 -3.89 8.55
N ILE A 58 -1.62 -4.47 8.16
CA ILE A 58 -1.99 -4.64 6.75
C ILE A 58 -2.12 -3.27 6.08
N ARG A 59 -2.82 -2.32 6.70
CA ARG A 59 -3.08 -0.98 6.13
C ARG A 59 -1.80 -0.23 5.79
N ILE A 60 -0.82 -0.20 6.70
CA ILE A 60 0.42 0.57 6.50
C ILE A 60 1.44 -0.14 5.61
N ASN A 61 1.24 -1.44 5.29
CA ASN A 61 2.16 -2.27 4.51
C ASN A 61 1.55 -2.80 3.21
N ALA A 62 0.32 -2.40 2.88
CA ALA A 62 -0.33 -2.81 1.65
C ALA A 62 0.18 -1.96 0.48
N PHE A 63 0.62 -2.63 -0.57
CA PHE A 63 1.05 -2.03 -1.82
C PHE A 63 -0.07 -2.16 -2.86
N ARG A 64 -0.40 -1.05 -3.50
CA ARG A 64 -1.22 -1.03 -4.70
C ARG A 64 -0.39 -1.59 -5.85
N ILE A 65 -0.83 -2.67 -6.47
CA ILE A 65 -0.12 -3.31 -7.58
C ILE A 65 -0.56 -2.67 -8.89
N GLU A 66 0.41 -2.12 -9.60
CA GLU A 66 0.26 -1.63 -10.97
C GLU A 66 1.11 -2.52 -11.87
N LEU A 67 0.45 -3.32 -12.72
CA LEU A 67 1.18 -4.14 -13.68
C LEU A 67 1.62 -3.26 -14.84
N ALA A 68 2.92 -3.22 -15.08
CA ALA A 68 3.46 -2.65 -16.30
C ALA A 68 2.90 -3.47 -17.46
N ALA A 69 1.98 -2.85 -18.18
CA ALA A 69 1.38 -3.43 -19.35
C ALA A 69 2.49 -3.58 -20.44
N GLY A 70 2.39 -4.58 -21.31
CA GLY A 70 3.53 -5.21 -22.03
C GLY A 70 4.38 -4.31 -22.97
N VAL A 71 5.21 -4.94 -23.82
CA VAL A 71 5.97 -4.18 -24.83
C VAL A 71 4.99 -3.64 -25.87
N TYR A 72 4.93 -2.33 -26.00
CA TYR A 72 4.03 -1.64 -26.93
C TYR A 72 4.77 -1.22 -28.19
N GLU A 73 4.15 -1.53 -29.32
CA GLU A 73 4.70 -1.25 -30.65
C GLU A 73 4.60 0.25 -31.02
N ASP A 74 3.63 0.98 -30.45
CA ASP A 74 3.42 2.40 -30.75
C ASP A 74 2.97 3.26 -29.56
N LEU A 75 3.06 4.58 -29.73
CA LEU A 75 2.72 5.60 -28.73
C LEU A 75 1.24 5.59 -28.31
N LEU A 76 0.34 5.24 -29.22
CA LEU A 76 -1.09 5.19 -28.92
C LEU A 76 -1.40 4.01 -27.99
N SER A 77 -0.75 2.87 -28.24
CA SER A 77 -0.83 1.67 -27.43
C SER A 77 -0.21 1.90 -26.05
N LEU A 78 0.92 2.63 -25.96
CA LEU A 78 1.52 3.08 -24.70
C LEU A 78 0.57 3.98 -23.89
N ALA A 79 -0.07 4.95 -24.54
CA ALA A 79 -1.00 5.87 -23.88
C ALA A 79 -2.27 5.16 -23.39
N SER A 80 -2.87 4.31 -24.23
CA SER A 80 -4.02 3.48 -23.85
C SER A 80 -3.69 2.56 -22.68
N ALA A 81 -2.52 1.93 -22.73
CA ALA A 81 -2.03 1.07 -21.67
C ALA A 81 -1.70 1.81 -20.38
N SER A 82 -1.25 3.06 -20.45
CA SER A 82 -1.02 3.89 -19.25
C SER A 82 -2.35 4.18 -18.54
N ILE A 83 -3.42 4.43 -19.30
CA ILE A 83 -4.78 4.59 -18.76
C ILE A 83 -5.30 3.28 -18.19
N GLU A 84 -4.99 2.13 -18.81
CA GLU A 84 -5.38 0.82 -18.29
C GLU A 84 -4.57 0.39 -17.06
N ALA A 85 -3.29 0.74 -16.99
CA ALA A 85 -2.41 0.48 -15.84
C ALA A 85 -2.78 1.31 -14.60
N GLU A 86 -3.45 2.45 -14.78
CA GLU A 86 -4.08 3.19 -13.68
C GLU A 86 -5.19 2.39 -12.98
N ALA A 87 -5.75 1.35 -13.62
CA ALA A 87 -6.61 0.39 -12.95
C ALA A 87 -5.75 -0.64 -12.19
N ALA A 88 -5.52 -0.40 -10.89
CA ALA A 88 -4.82 -1.35 -10.03
C ALA A 88 -5.40 -2.76 -10.18
N VAL A 89 -4.49 -3.72 -10.38
CA VAL A 89 -4.85 -5.13 -10.55
C VAL A 89 -5.19 -5.76 -9.19
N GLY A 90 -4.69 -5.18 -8.10
CA GLY A 90 -5.03 -5.58 -6.73
C GLY A 90 -4.13 -4.92 -5.67
N ASN A 91 -4.16 -5.51 -4.47
CA ASN A 91 -3.30 -5.13 -3.34
C ASN A 91 -2.51 -6.35 -2.84
N ALA A 92 -1.27 -6.14 -2.41
CA ALA A 92 -0.46 -7.18 -1.80
C ALA A 92 0.44 -6.63 -0.69
N ILE A 93 0.91 -7.53 0.18
CA ILE A 93 1.90 -7.22 1.21
C ILE A 93 3.20 -7.91 0.82
N TYR A 94 4.29 -7.15 0.76
CA TYR A 94 5.61 -7.66 0.47
C TYR A 94 6.52 -7.41 1.66
N MET A 95 6.94 -8.49 2.31
CA MET A 95 7.69 -8.40 3.57
C MET A 95 8.96 -7.55 3.47
N LEU A 96 9.74 -7.68 2.38
CA LEU A 96 10.99 -6.92 2.22
C LEU A 96 10.73 -5.45 1.85
N PRO A 97 9.90 -5.12 0.84
CA PRO A 97 9.50 -3.75 0.55
C PRO A 97 8.88 -2.98 1.72
N SER A 98 8.19 -3.66 2.63
CA SER A 98 7.63 -3.07 3.85
C SER A 98 8.67 -2.45 4.80
N PHE A 99 9.97 -2.71 4.61
CA PHE A 99 11.03 -2.09 5.42
C PHE A 99 11.59 -0.79 4.83
N TYR A 100 11.32 -0.47 3.56
CA TYR A 100 11.85 0.76 2.96
C TYR A 100 11.08 1.98 3.45
N ASN A 101 11.80 2.98 3.94
CA ASN A 101 11.21 4.24 4.38
C ASN A 101 10.78 5.12 3.21
N HIS A 102 10.00 6.13 3.54
CA HIS A 102 9.49 7.10 2.58
C HIS A 102 10.51 8.20 2.26
N ASP A 103 10.58 8.57 0.97
CA ASP A 103 11.01 9.89 0.52
C ASP A 103 10.07 10.39 -0.59
N CYS A 104 9.83 11.71 -0.69
CA CYS A 104 9.06 12.31 -1.80
C CYS A 104 9.89 12.41 -3.10
N ASP A 105 11.21 12.26 -3.01
CA ASP A 105 12.17 12.13 -4.12
C ASP A 105 13.07 10.90 -3.90
N PRO A 106 12.49 9.69 -4.02
CA PRO A 106 13.18 8.47 -3.60
C PRO A 106 14.34 8.10 -4.53
N ASN A 107 15.28 7.30 -4.03
CA ASN A 107 16.35 6.71 -4.84
C ASN A 107 15.96 5.36 -5.45
N THR A 108 14.84 4.77 -5.04
CA THR A 108 14.33 3.51 -5.60
C THR A 108 12.83 3.54 -5.87
N HIS A 109 12.39 2.66 -6.78
CA HIS A 109 10.99 2.46 -7.13
C HIS A 109 10.66 0.97 -7.23
N ILE A 110 9.45 0.60 -6.81
CA ILE A 110 8.96 -0.78 -6.94
C ILE A 110 8.23 -0.89 -8.27
N VAL A 111 8.62 -1.87 -9.08
CA VAL A 111 7.87 -2.25 -10.28
C VAL A 111 7.35 -3.66 -10.11
N TRP A 112 6.09 -3.87 -10.54
CA TRP A 112 5.50 -5.20 -10.56
C TRP A 112 5.58 -5.76 -11.97
N ILE A 113 6.10 -6.97 -12.07
CA ILE A 113 6.11 -7.74 -13.30
C ILE A 113 5.15 -8.92 -13.16
N GLU A 114 4.62 -9.37 -14.29
CA GLU A 114 3.81 -10.58 -14.43
C GLU A 114 2.88 -10.82 -13.21
N ASN A 115 2.94 -11.96 -12.53
CA ASN A 115 2.05 -12.37 -11.44
C ASN A 115 2.21 -11.55 -10.12
N ALA A 116 2.33 -10.23 -10.20
CA ALA A 116 2.57 -9.30 -9.10
C ALA A 116 3.91 -9.54 -8.37
N ASP A 117 4.95 -9.95 -9.09
CA ASP A 117 6.29 -10.06 -8.52
C ASP A 117 6.92 -8.66 -8.42
N ALA A 118 7.19 -8.23 -7.19
CA ALA A 118 7.79 -6.92 -6.92
C ALA A 118 9.31 -6.95 -7.16
N LYS A 119 9.80 -6.02 -7.98
CA LYS A 119 11.22 -5.74 -8.17
C LYS A 119 11.53 -4.33 -7.73
N LEU A 120 12.60 -4.16 -6.96
CA LEU A 120 13.13 -2.84 -6.63
C LEU A 120 14.09 -2.40 -7.73
N LYS A 121 13.92 -1.17 -8.22
CA LYS A 121 14.81 -0.55 -9.20
C LYS A 121 15.38 0.74 -8.64
N ALA A 122 16.66 0.96 -8.85
CA ALA A 122 17.29 2.25 -8.58
C ALA A 122 16.80 3.30 -9.61
N LEU A 123 16.53 4.51 -9.15
CA LEU A 123 16.16 5.67 -9.97
C LEU A 123 17.36 6.55 -10.31
N ARG A 124 18.43 6.41 -9.54
CA ARG A 124 19.72 7.09 -9.70
C ARG A 124 20.83 6.21 -9.14
N ASP A 125 22.07 6.62 -9.29
CA ASP A 125 23.18 6.00 -8.57
C ASP A 125 22.97 6.13 -7.05
N ILE A 126 23.33 5.07 -6.33
CA ILE A 126 23.14 4.92 -4.88
C ILE A 126 24.48 4.55 -4.27
N ASP A 127 24.94 5.34 -3.30
CA ASP A 127 26.22 5.12 -2.64
C ASP A 127 26.14 3.99 -1.59
N GLU A 128 27.29 3.38 -1.28
CA GLU A 128 27.37 2.38 -0.21
C GLU A 128 26.97 3.00 1.14
N GLY A 129 26.02 2.36 1.83
CA GLY A 129 25.50 2.84 3.11
C GLY A 129 24.38 3.89 2.99
N GLU A 130 24.03 4.32 1.78
CA GLU A 130 22.84 5.12 1.55
C GLU A 130 21.56 4.30 1.80
N GLU A 131 20.59 4.89 2.50
CA GLU A 131 19.32 4.23 2.77
C GLU A 131 18.48 4.11 1.48
N LEU A 132 17.93 2.92 1.22
CA LEU A 132 16.97 2.74 0.13
C LEU A 132 15.59 3.25 0.57
N GLN A 133 15.09 4.23 -0.16
CA GLN A 133 13.80 4.85 0.11
C GLN A 133 12.88 4.73 -1.11
N ILE A 134 11.58 4.63 -0.86
CA ILE A 134 10.53 4.57 -1.89
C ILE A 134 9.51 5.70 -1.65
N CYS A 135 8.70 6.05 -2.65
CA CYS A 135 7.59 6.97 -2.44
C CYS A 135 6.32 6.17 -2.06
N TYR A 136 5.67 6.52 -0.95
CA TYR A 136 4.44 5.85 -0.49
C TYR A 136 3.17 6.41 -1.13
N ILE A 137 3.29 7.59 -1.73
CA ILE A 137 2.18 8.44 -2.17
C ILE A 137 2.47 8.98 -3.57
N ASP A 138 1.52 9.69 -4.17
CA ASP A 138 1.77 10.42 -5.41
C ASP A 138 2.68 11.64 -5.13
N ALA A 139 3.91 11.60 -5.68
CA ALA A 139 4.92 12.63 -5.50
C ALA A 139 4.59 13.94 -6.25
N SER A 140 3.61 13.94 -7.16
CA SER A 140 3.14 15.12 -7.90
C SER A 140 2.18 16.00 -7.09
N MET A 141 1.67 15.50 -5.96
CA MET A 141 0.81 16.24 -5.05
C MET A 141 1.55 17.44 -4.43
N SER A 142 0.80 18.49 -4.07
CA SER A 142 1.35 19.65 -3.35
C SER A 142 1.91 19.27 -1.98
N TYR A 143 2.85 20.05 -1.46
CA TYR A 143 3.41 19.88 -0.12
C TYR A 143 2.33 19.63 0.96
N ASP A 144 1.30 20.48 1.03
CA ASP A 144 0.25 20.37 2.05
C ASP A 144 -0.52 19.04 1.94
N ALA A 145 -0.77 18.58 0.71
CA ALA A 145 -1.48 17.33 0.49
C ALA A 145 -0.61 16.12 0.86
N ARG A 146 0.69 16.15 0.53
CA ARG A 146 1.65 15.11 0.94
C ARG A 146 1.80 15.06 2.46
N GLU A 147 1.96 16.20 3.12
CA GLU A 147 2.09 16.29 4.58
C GLU A 147 0.83 15.74 5.28
N SER A 148 -0.36 16.14 4.83
CA SER A 148 -1.63 15.66 5.37
C SER A 148 -1.79 14.15 5.21
N LEU A 149 -1.42 13.60 4.04
CA LEU A 149 -1.58 12.17 3.77
C LEU A 149 -0.60 11.32 4.57
N LEU A 150 0.66 11.76 4.71
CA LEU A 150 1.68 11.06 5.49
C LEU A 150 1.39 11.13 6.99
N SER A 151 0.99 12.29 7.49
CA SER A 151 0.68 12.47 8.92
C SER A 151 -0.57 11.70 9.34
N GLN A 152 -1.66 11.77 8.57
CA GLN A 152 -2.94 11.12 8.92
C GLN A 152 -3.00 9.65 8.49
N GLY A 153 -2.34 9.30 7.38
CA GLY A 153 -2.32 7.95 6.82
C GLY A 153 -1.30 7.05 7.49
N PHE A 154 -0.06 7.55 7.65
CA PHE A 154 1.10 6.77 8.12
C PHE A 154 1.61 7.19 9.50
N GLY A 155 1.16 8.33 10.04
CA GLY A 155 1.50 8.75 11.39
C GLY A 155 2.87 9.42 11.52
N PHE A 156 3.45 9.94 10.44
CA PHE A 156 4.74 10.63 10.48
C PHE A 156 4.77 11.91 9.62
N LYS A 157 5.74 12.78 9.90
CA LYS A 157 6.04 13.96 9.09
C LYS A 157 7.30 13.71 8.25
N CYS A 158 7.19 13.91 6.94
CA CYS A 158 8.34 13.78 6.04
C CYS A 158 9.28 14.98 6.16
N ASN A 159 10.58 14.72 6.24
CA ASN A 159 11.64 15.73 6.29
C ASN A 159 12.61 15.61 5.11
N CYS A 160 12.18 15.02 3.99
CA CYS A 160 12.97 15.01 2.76
C CYS A 160 13.22 16.42 2.23
N LEU A 161 14.19 16.57 1.31
CA LEU A 161 14.55 17.88 0.74
C LEU A 161 13.36 18.62 0.13
N ARG A 162 12.49 17.92 -0.62
CA ARG A 162 11.29 18.51 -1.22
C ARG A 162 10.32 19.06 -0.16
N CYS A 163 10.07 18.30 0.90
CA CYS A 163 9.23 18.75 2.00
C CYS A 163 9.87 19.89 2.80
N MET A 164 11.19 19.89 2.95
CA MET A 164 11.90 20.98 3.63
C MET A 164 11.90 22.29 2.82
N SER A 165 11.90 22.21 1.48
CA SER A 165 11.80 23.38 0.60
C SER A 165 10.37 23.88 0.39
N GLY A 166 9.35 23.12 0.84
CA GLY A 166 7.95 23.44 0.62
C GLY A 166 7.50 23.30 -0.85
N ASP A 167 8.23 22.52 -1.63
CA ASP A 167 7.86 22.08 -2.98
C ASP A 167 6.83 20.94 -2.89
#